data_AF-A0A316GLJ9-F1
#
_entry.id   AF-A0A316GLJ9-F1
#
_cell.length_a   1.000
_cell.length_b   1.000
_cell.length_c   1.000
_cell.angle_alpha   90.00
_cell.angle_beta   90.00
_cell.angle_gamma   90.00
#
_symmetry.space_group_name_H-M   'P 1'
#
loop_
_entity.id
_entity.type
_entity.pdbx_description
1 polymer ?
#
loop_
_entity_poly.entity_id
_entity_poly.type
_entity_poly.pdbx_seq_one_letter_code
_entity_poly.pdbx_strand_id
1 'polypeptide(L)'
;MRAVIDACVLYPTVLREIVLGVARAGLIAPLWSDRLLEEWARTAARHGGAADEALARGEIAALGLAFPQARVAADPAMEARLWLPDGGDIHVLATAITGQAGTIITLNLRDFPARELSPHGVSAVHPDAALYDLWLAHPGPVGDVVTGVHATAQRLSGQDMDMRALLKRVRLSRLAKALG
;
A
#
# COMPACT_ATOMS: atom_id res chain seq x y z
N MET A 1 3.37 13.12 -2.39
CA MET A 1 1.96 13.20 -1.91
C MET A 1 1.79 12.44 -0.60
N ARG A 2 0.87 12.81 0.31
CA ARG A 2 0.53 12.00 1.50
C ARG A 2 -0.56 10.98 1.14
N ALA A 3 -0.33 9.70 1.43
CA ALA A 3 -1.28 8.66 1.08
C ALA A 3 -1.36 7.59 2.18
N VAL A 4 -2.58 7.17 2.50
CA VAL A 4 -2.79 5.96 3.31
C VAL A 4 -2.53 4.74 2.43
N ILE A 5 -1.67 3.83 2.89
CA ILE A 5 -1.40 2.58 2.18
C ILE A 5 -2.20 1.48 2.87
N ASP A 6 -3.23 0.98 2.19
CA ASP A 6 -4.16 -0.01 2.73
C ASP A 6 -3.47 -1.37 3.01
N ALA A 7 -3.98 -2.14 3.97
CA ALA A 7 -3.47 -3.45 4.35
C ALA A 7 -3.45 -4.42 3.16
N CYS A 8 -4.43 -4.32 2.25
CA CYS A 8 -4.49 -5.13 1.04
C CYS A 8 -3.34 -4.84 0.05
N VAL A 9 -2.71 -3.65 0.15
CA VAL A 9 -1.53 -3.26 -0.63
C VAL A 9 -0.24 -3.64 0.09
N LEU A 10 -0.24 -3.54 1.43
CA LEU A 10 0.89 -3.96 2.26
C LEU A 10 1.05 -5.47 2.35
N TYR A 11 0.00 -6.27 2.23
CA TYR A 11 0.11 -7.72 2.40
C TYR A 11 0.97 -8.42 1.32
N PRO A 12 0.73 -8.23 0.00
CA PRO A 12 1.53 -8.91 -1.03
C PRO A 12 2.95 -8.34 -1.10
N THR A 13 3.96 -9.15 -0.78
CA THR A 13 5.36 -8.72 -0.63
C THR A 13 5.89 -7.86 -1.77
N VAL A 14 5.72 -8.30 -3.02
CA VAL A 14 6.24 -7.56 -4.18
C VAL A 14 5.53 -6.22 -4.38
N LEU A 15 4.22 -6.15 -4.13
CA LEU A 15 3.47 -4.89 -4.21
C LEU A 15 3.90 -3.92 -3.09
N ARG A 16 4.00 -4.43 -1.85
CA ARG A 16 4.50 -3.69 -0.70
C ARG A 16 5.87 -3.10 -0.97
N GLU A 17 6.82 -3.91 -1.45
CA GLU A 17 8.18 -3.44 -1.70
C GLU A 17 8.27 -2.38 -2.80
N ILE A 18 7.42 -2.45 -3.84
CA ILE A 18 7.36 -1.41 -4.87
C ILE A 18 6.80 -0.11 -4.27
N VAL A 19 5.64 -0.18 -3.60
CA VAL A 19 4.99 1.01 -3.02
C VAL A 19 5.87 1.68 -1.98
N LEU A 20 6.49 0.90 -1.10
CA LEU A 20 7.40 1.41 -0.07
C LEU A 20 8.75 1.84 -0.64
N GLY A 21 9.23 1.22 -1.72
CA GLY A 21 10.41 1.69 -2.45
C GLY A 21 10.18 3.08 -3.06
N VAL A 22 9.01 3.29 -3.66
CA VAL A 22 8.60 4.61 -4.18
C VAL A 22 8.41 5.62 -3.04
N ALA A 23 7.93 5.19 -1.88
CA ALA A 23 7.88 6.03 -0.69
C ALA A 23 9.28 6.41 -0.18
N ARG A 24 10.24 5.46 -0.15
CA ARG A 24 11.65 5.73 0.18
C ARG A 24 12.30 6.71 -0.79
N ALA A 25 11.88 6.72 -2.05
CA ALA A 25 12.30 7.70 -3.05
C ALA A 25 11.66 9.10 -2.86
N GLY A 26 10.84 9.30 -1.81
CA GLY A 26 10.24 10.60 -1.47
C GLY A 26 9.01 10.97 -2.30
N LEU A 27 8.53 10.08 -3.17
CA LEU A 27 7.38 10.36 -4.05
C LEU A 27 6.04 10.20 -3.31
N ILE A 28 6.03 9.34 -2.28
CA ILE A 28 4.90 9.10 -1.39
C ILE A 28 5.37 9.33 0.05
N ALA A 29 4.61 10.10 0.83
CA ALA A 29 4.68 10.14 2.29
C ALA A 29 3.59 9.17 2.80
N PRO A 30 3.94 7.93 3.14
CA PRO A 30 2.96 6.91 3.43
C PRO A 30 2.39 7.09 4.83
N LEU A 31 1.14 6.68 5.02
CA LEU A 31 0.43 6.74 6.29
C LEU A 31 -0.32 5.42 6.56
N TRP A 32 -0.43 5.05 7.83
CA TRP A 32 -1.20 3.89 8.28
C TRP A 32 -1.52 3.99 9.78
N SER A 33 -2.59 3.32 10.20
CA SER A 33 -2.90 3.10 11.62
C SER A 33 -2.35 1.76 12.10
N ASP A 34 -2.30 1.56 13.42
CA ASP A 34 -1.95 0.25 13.99
C ASP A 34 -2.96 -0.83 13.62
N ARG A 35 -4.23 -0.46 13.49
CA ARG A 35 -5.30 -1.40 13.10
C ARG A 35 -5.08 -1.95 11.70
N LEU A 36 -4.64 -1.10 10.78
CA LEU A 36 -4.27 -1.48 9.41
C LEU A 36 -3.06 -2.43 9.40
N LEU A 37 -2.03 -2.15 10.21
CA LEU A 37 -0.88 -3.06 10.33
C LEU A 37 -1.28 -4.41 10.97
N GLU A 38 -2.19 -4.41 11.94
CA GLU A 38 -2.72 -5.63 12.53
C GLU A 38 -3.61 -6.41 11.53
N GLU A 39 -4.33 -5.75 10.63
CA GLU A 39 -5.05 -6.40 9.54
C GLU A 39 -4.11 -7.11 8.56
N TRP A 40 -2.98 -6.50 8.27
CA TRP A 40 -1.93 -7.16 7.50
C TRP A 40 -1.39 -8.39 8.25
N ALA A 41 -1.02 -8.27 9.53
CA ALA A 41 -0.54 -9.41 10.32
C ALA A 41 -1.56 -10.56 10.38
N ARG A 42 -2.84 -10.25 10.61
CA ARG A 42 -3.93 -11.24 10.61
C ARG A 42 -4.15 -11.88 9.25
N THR A 43 -4.00 -11.12 8.17
CA THR A 43 -4.10 -11.65 6.81
C THR A 43 -2.97 -12.64 6.54
N ALA A 44 -1.75 -12.34 6.97
CA ALA A 44 -0.62 -13.27 6.90
C ALA A 44 -0.88 -14.55 7.70
N ALA A 45 -1.36 -14.42 8.94
CA ALA A 45 -1.75 -15.56 9.78
C ALA A 45 -2.80 -16.45 9.10
N ARG A 46 -3.82 -15.84 8.48
CA ARG A 46 -4.92 -16.57 7.83
C ARG A 46 -4.44 -17.39 6.62
N HIS A 47 -3.45 -16.89 5.88
CA HIS A 47 -3.01 -17.50 4.62
C HIS A 47 -1.79 -18.42 4.77
N GLY A 48 -0.87 -18.13 5.70
CA GLY A 48 0.37 -18.90 5.90
C GLY A 48 0.62 -19.37 7.34
N GLY A 49 -0.33 -19.16 8.25
CA GLY A 49 -0.22 -19.59 9.64
C GLY A 49 0.74 -18.74 10.47
N ALA A 50 1.15 -19.27 11.62
CA ALA A 50 1.94 -18.54 12.62
C ALA A 50 3.33 -18.10 12.12
N ALA A 51 3.93 -18.84 11.18
CA ALA A 51 5.23 -18.47 10.60
C ALA A 51 5.13 -17.19 9.77
N ASP A 52 4.13 -17.10 8.89
CA ASP A 52 3.88 -15.91 8.07
C ASP A 52 3.42 -14.71 8.93
N GLU A 53 2.66 -14.96 9.99
CA GLU A 53 2.32 -13.91 10.96
C GLU A 53 3.58 -13.35 11.65
N ALA A 54 4.48 -14.22 12.11
CA ALA A 54 5.73 -13.80 12.75
C ALA A 54 6.61 -12.98 11.79
N LEU A 55 6.69 -13.40 10.52
CA LEU A 55 7.37 -12.65 9.48
C LEU A 55 6.74 -11.26 9.28
N ALA A 56 5.41 -11.19 9.12
CA ALA A 56 4.69 -9.94 8.94
C ALA A 56 4.89 -8.99 10.14
N ARG A 57 4.87 -9.50 11.37
CA ARG A 57 5.16 -8.70 12.57
C ARG A 57 6.59 -8.14 12.59
N GLY A 58 7.56 -8.92 12.15
CA GLY A 58 8.94 -8.46 11.96
C GLY A 58 9.04 -7.35 10.91
N GLU A 59 8.35 -7.50 9.78
CA GLU A 59 8.31 -6.48 8.73
C GLU A 59 7.60 -5.20 9.21
N ILE A 60 6.49 -5.32 9.95
CA ILE A 60 5.80 -4.19 10.59
C ILE A 60 6.74 -3.41 11.51
N ALA A 61 7.53 -4.10 12.33
CA ALA A 61 8.51 -3.45 13.19
C ALA A 61 9.58 -2.70 12.38
N ALA A 62 10.07 -3.30 11.28
CA ALA A 62 11.01 -2.66 10.38
C ALA A 62 10.41 -1.43 9.68
N LEU A 63 9.12 -1.45 9.32
CA LEU A 63 8.43 -0.28 8.76
C LEU A 63 8.38 0.88 9.75
N GLY A 64 8.12 0.60 11.03
CA GLY A 64 8.12 1.63 12.07
C GLY A 64 9.45 2.36 12.18
N LEU A 65 10.57 1.67 11.97
CA LEU A 65 11.91 2.26 11.94
C LEU A 65 12.17 3.03 10.64
N ALA A 66 11.73 2.49 9.50
CA ALA A 66 11.96 3.10 8.19
C ALA A 66 11.10 4.35 7.96
N PHE A 67 9.90 4.41 8.54
CA PHE A 67 8.94 5.49 8.36
C PHE A 67 8.35 5.96 9.71
N PRO A 68 9.16 6.61 10.57
CA PRO A 68 8.72 6.99 11.91
C PRO A 68 7.55 7.98 11.93
N GLN A 69 7.32 8.71 10.82
CA GLN A 69 6.24 9.69 10.66
C GLN A 69 4.99 9.11 9.98
N ALA A 70 4.99 7.82 9.61
CA ALA A 70 3.87 7.22 8.88
C ALA A 70 2.71 6.78 9.79
N ARG A 71 2.96 6.57 11.08
CA ARG A 71 1.93 6.11 12.02
C ARG A 71 0.98 7.24 12.36
N VAL A 72 -0.31 7.03 12.10
CA VAL A 72 -1.39 7.92 12.51
C VAL A 72 -2.13 7.28 13.68
N ALA A 73 -2.37 8.06 14.73
CA ALA A 73 -3.13 7.61 15.89
C ALA A 73 -4.58 7.31 15.49
N ALA A 74 -5.17 6.28 16.11
CA ALA A 74 -6.59 5.99 15.93
C ALA A 74 -7.44 7.17 16.40
N ASP A 75 -8.55 7.41 15.71
CA ASP A 75 -9.50 8.48 16.02
C ASP A 75 -10.92 7.90 16.07
N PRO A 76 -11.33 7.31 17.22
CA PRO A 76 -12.65 6.68 17.35
C PRO A 76 -13.80 7.68 17.15
N ALA A 77 -13.58 8.97 17.47
CA ALA A 77 -14.58 10.00 17.28
C ALA A 77 -14.78 10.33 15.80
N MET A 78 -13.71 10.31 15.00
CA MET A 78 -13.80 10.36 13.55
C MET A 78 -14.48 9.11 12.99
N GLU A 79 -14.04 7.91 13.38
CA GLU A 79 -14.64 6.63 12.92
C GLU A 79 -16.16 6.59 13.15
N ALA A 80 -16.64 7.02 14.31
CA ALA A 80 -18.07 7.02 14.66
C ALA A 80 -18.94 7.95 13.79
N ARG A 81 -18.34 8.89 13.05
CA ARG A 81 -19.05 9.86 12.20
C ARG A 81 -19.01 9.50 10.72
N LEU A 82 -18.24 8.48 10.36
CA LEU A 82 -18.04 8.04 9.00
C LEU A 82 -18.95 6.87 8.68
N TRP A 83 -19.23 6.71 7.39
CA TRP A 83 -19.93 5.56 6.87
C TRP A 83 -19.26 5.11 5.58
N LEU A 84 -19.03 3.81 5.46
CA LEU A 84 -18.59 3.15 4.24
C LEU A 84 -19.41 1.87 4.05
N PRO A 85 -19.52 1.35 2.82
CA PRO A 85 -20.20 0.07 2.57
C PRO A 85 -19.60 -1.09 3.37
N ASP A 86 -18.27 -1.10 3.54
CA ASP A 86 -17.59 -2.00 4.46
C ASP A 86 -17.24 -1.24 5.76
N GLY A 87 -17.89 -1.62 6.86
CA GLY A 87 -17.61 -1.04 8.18
C GLY A 87 -16.19 -1.34 8.69
N GLY A 88 -15.54 -2.38 8.16
CA GLY A 88 -14.14 -2.69 8.43
C GLY A 88 -13.19 -1.61 7.92
N ASP A 89 -13.53 -0.94 6.82
CA ASP A 89 -12.67 0.04 6.14
C ASP A 89 -12.85 1.47 6.66
N ILE A 90 -13.80 1.70 7.57
CA ILE A 90 -14.03 3.02 8.19
C ILE A 90 -12.76 3.56 8.85
N HIS A 91 -11.96 2.70 9.50
CA HIS A 91 -10.72 3.13 10.14
C HIS A 91 -9.68 3.61 9.11
N VAL A 92 -9.68 3.07 7.89
CA VAL A 92 -8.75 3.46 6.82
C VAL A 92 -9.07 4.88 6.37
N LEU A 93 -10.36 5.21 6.21
CA LEU A 93 -10.80 6.58 5.92
C LEU A 93 -10.53 7.53 7.09
N ALA A 94 -10.82 7.13 8.33
CA ALA A 94 -10.50 7.94 9.50
C ALA A 94 -8.99 8.25 9.56
N THR A 95 -8.14 7.25 9.32
CA THR A 95 -6.68 7.39 9.21
C THR A 95 -6.29 8.42 8.14
N ALA A 96 -6.94 8.39 6.98
CA ALA A 96 -6.68 9.35 5.92
C ALA A 96 -7.04 10.78 6.33
N ILE A 97 -8.19 10.97 6.99
CA ILE A 97 -8.65 12.29 7.43
C ILE A 97 -7.74 12.84 8.53
N THR A 98 -7.54 12.06 9.61
CA THR A 98 -6.70 12.46 10.75
C THR A 98 -5.24 12.67 10.32
N GLY A 99 -4.76 11.83 9.41
CA GLY A 99 -3.42 11.94 8.81
C GLY A 99 -3.31 12.98 7.69
N GLN A 100 -4.37 13.71 7.35
CA GLN A 100 -4.41 14.68 6.23
C GLN A 100 -3.86 14.09 4.92
N ALA A 101 -4.19 12.83 4.65
CA ALA A 101 -3.89 12.14 3.41
C ALA A 101 -5.00 12.46 2.39
N GLY A 102 -4.64 13.03 1.24
CA GLY A 102 -5.60 13.25 0.14
C GLY A 102 -5.97 11.98 -0.62
N THR A 103 -5.29 10.87 -0.33
CA THR A 103 -5.39 9.63 -1.11
C THR A 103 -5.29 8.38 -0.24
N ILE A 104 -6.12 7.40 -0.53
CA ILE A 104 -6.03 6.02 -0.05
C ILE A 104 -5.58 5.16 -1.24
N ILE A 105 -4.47 4.46 -1.12
CA ILE A 105 -4.01 3.48 -2.11
C ILE A 105 -4.52 2.11 -1.68
N THR A 106 -5.44 1.53 -2.46
CA THR A 106 -6.14 0.28 -2.13
C THR A 106 -6.42 -0.56 -3.38
N LEU A 107 -6.47 -1.88 -3.22
CA LEU A 107 -6.97 -2.80 -4.24
C LEU A 107 -8.51 -2.87 -4.28
N ASN A 108 -9.17 -2.38 -3.23
CA ASN A 108 -10.60 -2.59 -2.95
C ASN A 108 -11.44 -1.32 -3.20
N LEU A 109 -11.31 -0.73 -4.39
CA LEU A 109 -11.95 0.57 -4.71
C LEU A 109 -13.46 0.65 -4.43
N ARG A 110 -14.19 -0.47 -4.52
CA ARG A 110 -15.64 -0.52 -4.28
C ARG A 110 -16.01 -0.22 -2.82
N ASP A 111 -15.10 -0.48 -1.89
CA ASP A 111 -15.31 -0.30 -0.45
C ASP A 111 -15.07 1.17 -0.04
N PHE A 112 -14.56 1.98 -0.98
CA PHE A 112 -14.32 3.42 -0.82
C PHE A 112 -15.02 4.26 -1.91
N PRO A 113 -16.37 4.35 -1.93
CA PRO A 113 -17.07 5.11 -2.94
C PRO A 113 -16.73 6.61 -2.90
N ALA A 114 -16.49 7.22 -4.06
CA ALA A 114 -16.08 8.63 -4.17
C ALA A 114 -17.03 9.63 -3.49
N ARG A 115 -18.34 9.34 -3.48
CA ARG A 115 -19.34 10.18 -2.80
C ARG A 115 -19.15 10.23 -1.28
N GLU A 116 -18.61 9.17 -0.68
CA GLU A 116 -18.34 9.13 0.77
C GLU A 116 -16.97 9.75 1.09
N LEU A 117 -16.01 9.66 0.17
CA LEU A 117 -14.66 10.20 0.37
C LEU A 117 -14.55 11.71 0.08
N SER A 118 -15.19 12.17 -0.99
CA SER A 118 -15.02 13.54 -1.50
C SER A 118 -15.39 14.65 -0.51
N PRO A 119 -16.40 14.51 0.38
CA PRO A 119 -16.68 15.51 1.42
C PRO A 119 -15.50 15.75 2.38
N HIS A 120 -14.58 14.79 2.47
CA HIS A 120 -13.40 14.85 3.33
C HIS A 120 -12.11 15.20 2.57
N GLY A 121 -12.20 15.51 1.27
CA GLY A 121 -11.02 15.79 0.44
C GLY A 121 -10.13 14.57 0.19
N VAL A 122 -10.67 13.36 0.38
CA VAL A 122 -9.97 12.09 0.17
C VAL A 122 -10.41 11.48 -1.16
N SER A 123 -9.51 10.75 -1.80
CA SER A 123 -9.77 9.93 -2.98
C SER A 123 -9.20 8.52 -2.79
N ALA A 124 -9.80 7.51 -3.40
CA ALA A 124 -9.25 6.16 -3.43
C ALA A 124 -8.68 5.87 -4.83
N VAL A 125 -7.50 5.28 -4.89
CA VAL A 125 -6.80 4.96 -6.14
C VAL A 125 -6.22 3.55 -6.10
N HIS A 126 -6.30 2.86 -7.23
CA HIS A 126 -5.66 1.56 -7.39
C HIS A 126 -4.14 1.73 -7.44
N PRO A 127 -3.33 0.86 -6.79
CA PRO A 127 -1.87 1.00 -6.79
C PRO A 127 -1.25 1.04 -8.19
N ASP A 128 -1.78 0.28 -9.14
CA ASP A 128 -1.35 0.34 -10.56
C ASP A 128 -1.50 1.73 -11.17
N ALA A 129 -2.62 2.41 -10.90
CA ALA A 129 -2.84 3.76 -11.41
C ALA A 129 -1.92 4.76 -10.70
N ALA A 130 -1.82 4.70 -9.37
CA ALA A 130 -0.96 5.59 -8.60
C ALA A 130 0.52 5.46 -9.00
N LEU A 131 1.04 4.24 -9.11
CA LEU A 131 2.43 3.99 -9.50
C LEU A 131 2.70 4.36 -10.96
N TYR A 132 1.73 4.15 -11.85
CA TYR A 132 1.85 4.56 -13.25
C TYR A 132 1.89 6.10 -13.38
N ASP A 133 1.03 6.82 -12.66
CA ASP A 133 1.03 8.29 -12.68
C ASP A 133 2.33 8.84 -12.09
N LEU A 134 2.85 8.23 -11.03
CA LEU A 134 4.18 8.56 -10.49
C LEU A 134 5.30 8.24 -11.47
N TRP A 135 5.20 7.14 -12.22
CA TRP A 135 6.19 6.81 -13.26
C TRP A 135 6.16 7.81 -14.42
N LEU A 136 4.97 8.27 -14.85
CA LEU A 136 4.85 9.31 -15.88
C LEU A 136 5.55 10.61 -15.45
N ALA A 137 5.46 10.97 -14.17
CA ALA A 137 6.11 12.15 -13.62
C ALA A 137 7.60 11.93 -13.29
N HIS A 138 7.97 10.73 -12.84
CA HIS A 138 9.28 10.37 -12.30
C HIS A 138 9.74 8.99 -12.80
N PRO A 139 10.02 8.83 -14.11
CA PRO A 139 10.25 7.52 -14.71
C PRO A 139 11.51 6.83 -14.17
N GLY A 140 12.57 7.59 -13.87
CA GLY A 140 13.81 7.08 -13.29
C GLY A 140 13.60 6.46 -11.91
N PRO A 141 13.23 7.24 -10.88
CA PRO A 141 13.05 6.72 -9.52
C PRO A 141 12.09 5.53 -9.43
N VAL A 142 10.96 5.58 -10.14
CA VAL A 142 9.99 4.46 -10.12
C VAL A 142 10.55 3.24 -10.86
N GLY A 143 11.22 3.44 -12.00
CA GLY A 143 11.88 2.36 -12.75
C GLY A 143 12.99 1.67 -11.96
N ASP A 144 13.81 2.43 -11.24
CA ASP A 144 14.89 1.91 -10.39
C ASP A 144 14.35 1.06 -9.24
N VAL A 145 13.28 1.51 -8.59
CA VAL A 145 12.59 0.74 -7.54
C VAL A 145 12.08 -0.58 -8.09
N VAL A 146 11.36 -0.54 -9.23
CA VAL A 146 10.80 -1.76 -9.83
C VAL A 146 11.90 -2.73 -10.22
N THR A 147 12.97 -2.24 -10.85
CA THR A 147 14.15 -3.04 -11.21
C THR A 147 14.81 -3.68 -9.98
N GLY A 148 14.98 -2.93 -8.89
CA GLY A 148 15.57 -3.44 -7.65
C GLY A 148 14.71 -4.51 -6.96
N VAL A 149 13.38 -4.32 -6.96
CA VAL A 149 12.44 -5.31 -6.41
C VAL A 149 12.43 -6.58 -7.27
N HIS A 150 12.41 -6.45 -8.59
CA HIS A 150 12.45 -7.59 -9.52
C HIS A 150 13.75 -8.39 -9.39
N ALA A 151 14.91 -7.72 -9.35
CA ALA A 151 16.19 -8.39 -9.12
C ALA A 151 16.22 -9.12 -7.77
N THR A 152 15.60 -8.55 -6.73
CA THR A 152 15.48 -9.21 -5.43
C THR A 152 14.56 -10.42 -5.47
N ALA A 153 13.43 -10.34 -6.17
CA ALA A 153 12.52 -11.46 -6.36
C ALA A 153 13.19 -12.62 -7.12
N GLN A 154 13.98 -12.34 -8.15
CA GLN A 154 14.76 -13.35 -8.87
C GLN A 154 15.77 -14.03 -7.95
N ARG A 155 16.56 -13.26 -7.18
CA ARG A 155 17.54 -13.82 -6.24
C ARG A 155 16.91 -14.72 -5.19
N LEU A 156 15.79 -14.29 -4.59
CA LEU A 156 15.13 -15.05 -3.52
C LEU A 156 14.41 -16.30 -4.04
N SER A 157 13.85 -16.24 -5.25
CA SER A 157 13.19 -17.40 -5.88
C SER A 157 14.18 -18.40 -6.49
N GLY A 158 15.41 -17.97 -6.79
CA GLY A 158 16.39 -18.76 -7.53
C GLY A 158 15.98 -19.02 -9.00
N GLN A 159 15.03 -18.25 -9.52
CA GLN A 159 14.48 -18.42 -10.86
C GLN A 159 14.56 -17.11 -11.65
N ASP A 160 14.76 -17.23 -12.96
CA ASP A 160 14.57 -16.11 -13.86
C ASP A 160 13.08 -15.81 -14.02
N MET A 161 12.72 -14.57 -13.70
CA MET A 161 11.34 -14.10 -13.70
C MET A 161 11.20 -13.03 -14.77
N ASP A 162 10.17 -13.12 -15.60
CA ASP A 162 9.81 -12.02 -16.47
C ASP A 162 9.22 -10.85 -15.65
N MET A 163 9.78 -9.65 -15.83
CA MET A 163 9.37 -8.42 -15.13
C MET A 163 7.88 -8.15 -15.33
N ARG A 164 7.42 -8.26 -16.58
CA ARG A 164 6.04 -7.95 -16.94
C ARG A 164 5.06 -8.92 -16.29
N ALA A 165 5.38 -10.21 -16.31
CA ALA A 165 4.59 -11.25 -15.65
C ALA A 165 4.55 -11.05 -14.14
N LEU A 166 5.68 -10.68 -13.52
CA LEU A 166 5.74 -10.36 -12.09
C LEU A 166 4.80 -9.21 -11.73
N LEU A 167 4.89 -8.09 -12.47
CA LEU A 167 4.07 -6.90 -12.23
C LEU A 167 2.58 -7.18 -12.45
N LYS A 168 2.21 -7.91 -13.51
CA LYS A 168 0.82 -8.34 -13.75
C LYS A 168 0.29 -9.21 -12.60
N ARG A 169 1.10 -10.10 -12.05
CA ARG A 169 0.72 -10.98 -10.93
C ARG A 169 0.38 -10.19 -9.65
N VAL A 170 1.00 -9.03 -9.45
CA VAL A 170 0.66 -8.09 -8.36
C VAL A 170 -0.33 -7.00 -8.76
N ARG A 171 -1.07 -7.23 -9.86
CA ARG A 171 -2.09 -6.33 -10.42
C ARG A 171 -1.56 -4.98 -10.91
N LEU A 172 -0.29 -4.86 -11.24
CA LEU A 172 0.33 -3.64 -11.79
C LEU A 172 0.40 -3.69 -13.33
N SER A 173 -0.75 -3.78 -14.00
CA SER A 173 -0.82 -4.03 -15.45
C SER A 173 -0.39 -2.83 -16.31
N ARG A 174 -0.71 -1.59 -15.89
CA ARG A 174 -0.31 -0.37 -16.57
C ARG A 174 1.19 -0.15 -16.42
N LEU A 175 1.70 -0.27 -15.20
CA LEU A 175 3.13 -0.16 -14.93
C LEU A 175 3.94 -1.25 -15.65
N ALA A 176 3.41 -2.48 -15.73
CA ALA A 176 4.01 -3.55 -16.51
C ALA A 176 4.17 -3.14 -17.98
N LYS A 177 3.11 -2.62 -18.62
CA LYS A 177 3.17 -2.16 -20.01
C LYS A 177 4.15 -1.00 -20.21
N ALA A 178 4.33 -0.16 -19.20
CA ALA A 178 5.22 0.99 -19.26
C ALA A 178 6.71 0.60 -19.21
N LEU A 179 7.04 -0.46 -18.47
CA LEU A 179 8.41 -0.90 -18.20
C LEU A 179 8.85 -2.11 -19.05
N GLY A 180 7.94 -2.73 -19.82
CA GLY A 180 8.22 -3.81 -20.79
C GLY A 180 7.03 -4.70 -21.09
#